data_AF-A0A7V0MLC0-F1
#
_entry.id   AF-A0A7V0MLC0-F1
#
_cell.length_a   1.000
_cell.length_b   1.000
_cell.length_c   1.000
_cell.angle_alpha   90.00
_cell.angle_beta   90.00
_cell.angle_gamma   90.00
#
_symmetry.space_group_name_H-M   'P 1'
#
loop_
_entity.id
_entity.type
_entity.pdbx_description
1 polymer ?
#
loop_
_entity_poly.entity_id
_entity_poly.type
_entity_poly.pdbx_seq_one_letter_code
_entity_poly.pdbx_strand_id
1 'polypeptide(L)'
;MEASKDDRFVVSAVNRDLLKKGLIGLLAFLILVGLFSFIVKPKYFFKYNGETIVLCEGRIGWLDGHPVAGFNPLPLTAEDAKEIAGQKFATIEEAKEALLAFAEANIKKRRAEVRVLEQKLVSQYRALLDEYLIAKEMGSKSVDKEIKALESWLDAFGQPEKEVEQKEHKSEKKEEKE
;
A
#
# COMPACT_ATOMS: atom_id res chain seq x y z
N MET A 1 39.60 66.36 39.59
CA MET A 1 39.71 65.01 39.00
C MET A 1 38.69 64.15 39.72
N GLU A 2 37.47 64.07 39.18
CA GLU A 2 36.45 63.13 39.65
C GLU A 2 35.72 62.62 38.40
N ALA A 3 35.90 61.34 38.09
CA ALA A 3 35.24 60.66 37.01
C ALA A 3 33.96 60.03 37.56
N SER A 4 32.80 60.62 37.25
CA SER A 4 31.52 59.98 37.50
C SER A 4 31.25 58.96 36.39
N LYS A 5 31.38 57.68 36.74
CA LYS A 5 30.97 56.53 35.92
C LYS A 5 29.46 56.42 35.99
N ASP A 6 28.79 56.82 34.92
CA ASP A 6 27.34 56.69 34.78
C ASP A 6 27.03 55.31 34.15
N ASP A 7 26.91 54.29 34.99
CA ASP A 7 26.42 52.96 34.61
C ASP A 7 24.92 53.03 34.32
N ARG A 8 24.58 53.31 33.07
CA ARG A 8 23.20 53.24 32.58
C ARG A 8 22.77 51.78 32.44
N PHE A 9 22.13 51.25 33.47
CA PHE A 9 21.33 50.03 33.38
C PHE A 9 20.14 50.28 32.44
N VAL A 10 20.23 49.78 31.20
CA VAL A 10 19.08 49.74 30.28
C VAL A 10 18.19 48.58 30.70
N VAL A 11 17.30 48.83 31.67
CA VAL A 11 16.21 47.91 31.97
C VAL A 11 15.24 47.97 30.79
N SER A 12 15.21 46.93 29.95
CA SER A 12 14.19 46.83 28.91
C SER A 12 12.83 46.86 29.61
N ALA A 13 12.10 47.98 29.49
CA ALA A 13 10.73 48.10 29.96
C ALA A 13 9.84 47.28 29.02
N VAL A 14 9.89 45.96 29.14
CA VAL A 14 8.92 45.08 28.48
C VAL A 14 7.57 45.42 29.10
N ASN A 15 6.69 45.98 28.27
CA ASN A 15 5.40 46.47 28.71
C ASN A 15 4.62 45.32 29.36
N ARG A 16 4.40 45.39 30.69
CA ARG A 16 3.73 44.34 31.48
C ARG A 16 2.36 43.96 30.91
N ASP A 17 1.72 44.89 30.21
CA ASP A 17 0.41 44.68 29.57
C ASP A 17 0.49 43.80 28.32
N LEU A 18 1.59 43.89 27.56
CA LEU A 18 1.88 43.01 26.43
C LEU A 18 2.21 41.59 26.90
N LEU A 19 2.94 41.45 28.01
CA LEU A 19 3.19 40.13 28.62
C LEU A 19 1.91 39.48 29.15
N LYS A 20 1.01 40.25 29.80
CA LYS A 20 -0.28 39.73 30.28
C LYS A 20 -1.20 39.33 29.13
N LYS A 21 -1.31 40.17 28.07
CA LYS A 21 -2.10 39.85 26.88
C LYS A 21 -1.53 38.64 26.13
N GLY A 22 -0.21 38.54 26.03
CA GLY A 22 0.49 37.39 25.48
C GLY A 22 0.25 36.11 26.29
N LEU A 23 0.28 36.20 27.62
CA LEU A 23 0.00 35.07 28.51
C LEU A 23 -1.46 34.59 28.42
N ILE A 24 -2.42 35.52 28.36
CA ILE A 24 -3.85 35.20 28.17
C ILE A 24 -4.07 34.56 26.81
N GLY A 25 -3.44 35.09 25.75
CA GLY A 25 -3.48 34.50 24.41
C GLY A 25 -2.88 33.09 24.37
N LEU A 26 -1.74 32.88 25.04
CA LEU A 26 -1.12 31.56 25.17
C LEU A 26 -2.05 30.59 25.92
N LEU A 27 -2.67 31.03 27.02
CA LEU A 27 -3.58 30.20 27.81
C LEU A 27 -4.82 29.80 26.99
N ALA A 28 -5.42 30.75 26.27
CA ALA A 28 -6.55 30.49 25.39
C ALA A 28 -6.17 29.51 24.25
N PHE A 29 -4.96 29.66 23.69
CA PHE A 29 -4.44 28.74 22.69
C PHE A 29 -4.24 27.31 23.26
N LEU A 30 -3.66 27.18 24.45
CA LEU A 30 -3.49 25.88 25.12
C LEU A 30 -4.84 25.21 25.41
N ILE A 31 -5.84 25.98 25.85
CA ILE A 31 -7.20 25.47 26.06
C ILE A 31 -7.80 24.99 24.74
N LEU A 32 -7.67 25.75 23.66
CA LEU A 32 -8.12 25.35 22.33
C LEU A 32 -7.43 24.07 21.83
N VAL A 33 -6.12 23.95 22.01
CA VAL A 33 -5.34 22.75 21.65
C VAL A 33 -5.75 21.54 22.51
N GLY A 34 -5.99 21.75 23.81
CA GLY A 34 -6.49 20.72 24.71
C GLY A 34 -7.88 20.23 24.32
N LEU A 35 -8.80 21.16 24.03
CA LEU A 35 -10.16 20.85 23.58
C LEU A 35 -10.15 20.12 22.23
N PHE A 36 -9.30 20.56 21.31
CA PHE A 36 -9.09 19.91 20.02
C PHE A 36 -8.60 18.46 20.19
N SER A 37 -7.64 18.24 21.09
CA SER A 37 -7.10 16.90 21.37
C SER A 37 -8.13 15.96 22.01
N PHE A 38 -9.12 16.51 22.72
CA PHE A 38 -10.22 15.74 23.30
C PHE A 38 -11.30 15.37 22.28
N ILE A 39 -11.60 16.27 21.33
CA ILE A 39 -12.63 16.05 20.31
C ILE A 39 -12.11 15.16 19.17
N VAL A 40 -10.85 15.33 18.76
CA VAL A 40 -10.29 14.61 17.60
C VAL A 40 -9.63 13.31 18.07
N LYS A 41 -10.35 12.20 17.89
CA LYS A 41 -9.80 10.85 18.08
C LYS A 41 -8.72 10.54 17.03
N PRO A 42 -7.65 9.81 17.40
CA PRO A 42 -6.68 9.32 16.42
C PRO A 42 -7.39 8.42 15.40
N LYS A 43 -6.94 8.51 14.15
CA LYS A 43 -7.42 7.67 13.04
C LYS A 43 -6.24 6.91 12.44
N TYR A 44 -6.56 5.79 11.83
CA TYR A 44 -5.61 4.97 11.10
C TYR A 44 -5.63 5.35 9.63
N PHE A 45 -4.49 5.40 8.97
CA PHE A 45 -4.40 5.73 7.55
C PHE A 45 -3.13 5.13 6.95
N PHE A 46 -3.15 4.89 5.64
CA PHE A 46 -1.96 4.46 4.92
C PHE A 46 -1.15 5.65 4.42
N LYS A 47 0.15 5.62 4.68
CA LYS A 47 1.13 6.56 4.15
C LYS A 47 2.02 5.86 3.12
N TYR A 48 2.16 6.48 1.96
CA TYR A 48 3.07 6.01 0.92
C TYR A 48 4.42 6.70 1.03
N ASN A 49 5.51 5.92 0.97
CA ASN A 49 6.89 6.41 1.10
C ASN A 49 7.68 6.35 -0.23
N GLY A 50 7.03 6.11 -1.37
CA GLY A 50 7.68 6.02 -2.68
C GLY A 50 7.90 4.59 -3.19
N GLU A 51 7.86 3.61 -2.30
CA GLU A 51 8.00 2.18 -2.65
C GLU A 51 7.00 1.29 -1.91
N THR A 52 6.69 1.66 -0.67
CA THR A 52 5.82 0.90 0.22
C THR A 52 4.74 1.76 0.83
N ILE A 53 3.64 1.11 1.22
CA ILE A 53 2.64 1.67 2.12
C ILE A 53 2.90 1.22 3.56
N VAL A 54 2.69 2.12 4.50
CA VAL A 54 2.78 1.86 5.95
C VAL A 54 1.49 2.30 6.60
N LEU A 55 0.96 1.47 7.50
CA LEU A 55 -0.17 1.85 8.33
C LEU A 55 0.31 2.79 9.45
N CYS A 56 -0.28 3.96 9.54
CA CYS A 56 0.03 4.97 10.54
C CYS A 56 -1.21 5.29 11.39
N GLU A 57 -0.97 5.66 12.65
CA GLU A 57 -1.96 6.22 13.56
C GLU A 57 -1.64 7.71 13.80
N GLY A 58 -2.65 8.57 13.69
CA GLY A 58 -2.49 10.01 13.95
C GLY A 58 -3.82 10.77 13.92
N ARG A 59 -3.87 11.97 14.49
CA ARG A 59 -5.05 12.85 14.50
C ARG A 59 -5.06 13.79 13.29
N ILE A 60 -3.90 14.29 12.89
CA ILE A 60 -3.70 15.26 11.81
C ILE A 60 -3.05 14.59 10.58
N GLY A 61 -2.88 13.26 10.58
CA GLY A 61 -2.53 12.44 9.42
C GLY A 61 -1.10 12.68 8.90
N TRP A 62 -0.84 13.83 8.30
CA TRP A 62 0.49 14.17 7.78
C TRP A 62 1.46 14.69 8.86
N LEU A 63 0.94 15.20 9.98
CA LEU A 63 1.70 15.95 11.00
C LEU A 63 2.14 15.11 12.20
N ASP A 64 1.32 14.11 12.59
CA ASP A 64 1.49 13.31 13.81
C ASP A 64 1.35 11.80 13.56
N GLY A 65 1.56 11.37 12.31
CA GLY A 65 1.45 9.97 11.91
C GLY A 65 2.60 9.11 12.44
N HIS A 66 2.31 8.17 13.34
CA HIS A 66 3.26 7.18 13.82
C HIS A 66 2.97 5.80 13.22
N PRO A 67 3.98 5.03 12.78
CA PRO A 67 3.77 3.67 12.29
C PRO A 67 3.12 2.80 13.37
N VAL A 68 2.08 2.05 12.98
CA VAL A 68 1.43 1.09 13.87
C VAL A 68 2.38 -0.10 14.10
N ALA A 69 2.64 -0.42 15.37
CA ALA A 69 3.50 -1.54 15.73
C ALA A 69 2.92 -2.87 15.21
N GLY A 70 3.77 -3.72 14.63
CA GLY A 70 3.37 -5.02 14.09
C GLY A 70 2.76 -4.98 12.69
N PHE A 71 2.64 -3.81 12.06
CA PHE A 71 2.28 -3.71 10.63
C PHE A 71 3.53 -3.48 9.79
N ASN A 72 3.91 -4.48 9.00
CA ASN A 72 5.08 -4.37 8.11
C ASN A 72 4.75 -3.51 6.88
N PRO A 73 5.72 -2.72 6.38
CA PRO A 73 5.56 -2.02 5.12
C PRO A 73 5.25 -3.00 3.98
N LEU A 74 4.26 -2.67 3.15
CA LEU A 74 3.87 -3.51 2.01
C LEU A 74 4.22 -2.82 0.70
N PRO A 75 4.79 -3.54 -0.28
CA PRO A 75 5.13 -2.97 -1.58
C PRO A 75 3.87 -2.52 -2.30
N LEU A 76 3.88 -1.29 -2.82
CA LEU A 76 2.77 -0.77 -3.61
C LEU A 76 3.28 0.23 -4.64
N THR A 77 2.69 0.21 -5.84
CA THR A 77 3.04 1.19 -6.87
C THR A 77 2.50 2.58 -6.51
N ALA A 78 3.10 3.63 -7.04
CA ALA A 78 2.66 5.00 -6.79
C ALA A 78 1.24 5.29 -7.30
N GLU A 79 0.80 4.58 -8.35
CA GLU A 79 -0.54 4.71 -8.92
C GLU A 79 -1.58 4.07 -7.99
N ASP A 80 -1.34 2.83 -7.60
CA ASP A 80 -2.19 2.07 -6.67
C ASP A 80 -2.27 2.77 -5.30
N ALA A 81 -1.15 3.36 -4.84
CA ALA A 81 -1.10 4.07 -3.58
C ALA A 81 -2.05 5.27 -3.53
N LYS A 82 -2.38 5.91 -4.66
CA LYS A 82 -3.27 7.09 -4.65
C LYS A 82 -4.70 6.74 -4.25
N GLU A 83 -5.16 5.52 -4.52
CA GLU A 83 -6.52 5.10 -4.17
C GLU A 83 -6.67 4.87 -2.67
N ILE A 84 -5.64 4.33 -2.01
CA ILE A 84 -5.73 3.92 -0.60
C ILE A 84 -5.01 4.86 0.38
N ALA A 85 -3.98 5.59 -0.08
CA ALA A 85 -3.25 6.50 0.78
C ALA A 85 -4.11 7.69 1.20
N GLY A 86 -4.02 8.07 2.47
CA GLY A 86 -4.78 9.17 3.04
C GLY A 86 -6.25 8.87 3.38
N GLN A 87 -6.78 7.70 3.01
CA GLN A 87 -8.04 7.21 3.57
C GLN A 87 -7.90 7.04 5.09
N LYS A 88 -8.93 7.46 5.83
CA LYS A 88 -8.91 7.46 7.30
C LYS A 88 -9.92 6.46 7.84
N PHE A 89 -9.43 5.55 8.67
CA PHE A 89 -10.18 4.47 9.29
C PHE A 89 -10.30 4.71 10.79
N ALA A 90 -11.40 4.26 11.39
CA ALA A 90 -11.62 4.37 12.82
C ALA A 90 -10.83 3.31 13.61
N THR A 91 -10.57 2.14 13.00
CA THR A 91 -9.86 1.03 13.63
C THR A 91 -8.78 0.43 12.72
N ILE A 92 -7.86 -0.33 13.30
CA ILE A 92 -6.84 -1.08 12.55
C ILE A 92 -7.49 -2.15 11.67
N GLU A 93 -8.52 -2.84 12.19
CA GLU A 93 -9.18 -3.91 11.44
C GLU A 93 -9.93 -3.36 10.22
N GLU A 94 -10.60 -2.21 10.36
CA GLU A 94 -11.23 -1.52 9.22
C GLU A 94 -10.20 -1.12 8.15
N ALA A 95 -9.01 -0.66 8.56
CA ALA A 95 -7.93 -0.33 7.63
C ALA A 95 -7.41 -1.59 6.90
N LYS A 96 -7.28 -2.72 7.61
CA LYS A 96 -6.87 -4.00 7.01
C LYS A 96 -7.92 -4.55 6.05
N GLU A 97 -9.20 -4.47 6.41
CA GLU A 97 -10.31 -4.88 5.54
C GLU A 97 -10.34 -4.06 4.26
N ALA A 98 -10.16 -2.74 4.35
CA ALA A 98 -10.08 -1.87 3.19
C ALA A 98 -8.88 -2.21 2.29
N LEU A 99 -7.71 -2.49 2.90
CA LEU A 99 -6.53 -2.92 2.17
C LEU A 99 -6.70 -4.29 1.50
N LEU A 100 -7.36 -5.22 2.19
CA LEU A 100 -7.67 -6.54 1.65
C LEU A 100 -8.60 -6.44 0.43
N ALA A 101 -9.72 -5.71 0.57
CA ALA A 101 -10.66 -5.50 -0.54
C ALA A 101 -9.98 -4.84 -1.74
N PHE A 102 -9.11 -3.85 -1.48
CA PHE A 102 -8.30 -3.21 -2.51
C PHE A 102 -7.32 -4.20 -3.18
N ALA A 103 -6.64 -5.04 -2.41
CA ALA A 103 -5.71 -6.04 -2.94
C ALA A 103 -6.43 -7.09 -3.79
N GLU A 104 -7.59 -7.59 -3.34
CA GLU A 104 -8.40 -8.56 -4.08
C GLU A 104 -8.90 -8.01 -5.41
N ALA A 105 -9.38 -6.75 -5.42
CA ALA A 105 -9.79 -6.07 -6.64
C ALA A 105 -8.61 -5.94 -7.63
N ASN A 106 -7.43 -5.57 -7.14
CA ASN A 106 -6.23 -5.45 -7.96
C ASN A 106 -5.69 -6.80 -8.43
N ILE A 107 -5.78 -7.86 -7.64
CA ILE A 107 -5.43 -9.22 -8.07
C ILE A 107 -6.31 -9.62 -9.24
N LYS A 108 -7.63 -9.40 -9.16
CA LYS A 108 -8.55 -9.73 -10.27
C LYS A 108 -8.21 -8.96 -11.53
N LYS A 109 -7.98 -7.64 -11.42
CA LYS A 109 -7.59 -6.78 -12.55
C LYS A 109 -6.27 -7.23 -13.18
N ARG A 110 -5.20 -7.36 -12.37
CA ARG A 110 -3.87 -7.75 -12.84
C ARG A 110 -3.87 -9.16 -13.43
N ARG A 111 -4.63 -10.10 -12.85
CA ARG A 111 -4.78 -11.45 -13.41
C ARG A 111 -5.41 -11.44 -14.80
N ALA A 112 -6.42 -10.59 -15.03
CA ALA A 112 -7.02 -10.43 -16.35
C ALA A 112 -6.01 -9.84 -17.36
N GLU A 113 -5.24 -8.81 -16.96
CA GLU A 113 -4.19 -8.21 -17.80
C GLU A 113 -3.09 -9.22 -18.16
N VAL A 114 -2.60 -9.97 -17.18
CA VAL A 114 -1.59 -11.02 -17.38
C VAL A 114 -2.14 -12.13 -18.26
N ARG A 115 -3.39 -12.55 -18.08
CA ARG A 115 -4.01 -13.60 -18.90
C ARG A 115 -4.04 -13.24 -20.38
N VAL A 116 -4.31 -11.98 -20.72
CA VAL A 116 -4.26 -11.51 -22.12
C VAL A 116 -2.84 -11.66 -22.71
N LEU A 117 -1.81 -11.41 -21.91
CA LEU A 117 -0.42 -11.57 -22.33
C LEU A 117 -0.03 -13.04 -22.45
N GLU A 118 -0.43 -13.87 -21.49
CA GLU A 118 -0.22 -15.33 -21.51
C GLU A 118 -0.81 -15.94 -22.78
N GLN A 119 -2.06 -15.58 -23.13
CA GLN A 119 -2.72 -16.07 -24.34
C GLN A 119 -1.97 -15.72 -25.63
N LYS A 120 -1.32 -14.54 -25.69
CA LYS A 120 -0.47 -14.19 -26.85
C LYS A 120 0.77 -15.09 -26.93
N LEU A 121 1.34 -15.47 -25.79
CA LEU A 121 2.53 -16.31 -25.71
C LEU A 121 2.27 -17.79 -25.98
N VAL A 122 1.03 -18.28 -25.78
CA VAL A 122 0.66 -19.69 -26.02
C VAL A 122 1.10 -20.19 -27.40
N SER A 123 0.88 -19.40 -28.46
CA SER A 123 1.26 -19.79 -29.82
C SER A 123 2.78 -19.98 -29.99
N GLN A 124 3.57 -19.08 -29.39
CA GLN A 124 5.04 -19.11 -29.46
C GLN A 124 5.59 -20.27 -28.64
N TYR A 125 5.01 -20.54 -27.47
CA TYR A 125 5.42 -21.65 -26.63
C TYR A 125 5.03 -23.01 -27.20
N ARG A 126 3.92 -23.13 -27.94
CA ARG A 126 3.61 -24.35 -28.70
C ARG A 126 4.64 -24.62 -29.79
N ALA A 127 4.98 -23.62 -30.60
CA ALA A 127 6.02 -23.77 -31.62
C ALA A 127 7.37 -24.16 -31.00
N LEU A 128 7.74 -23.55 -29.87
CA LEU A 128 8.97 -23.90 -29.16
C LEU A 128 8.94 -25.34 -28.60
N LEU A 129 7.79 -25.79 -28.10
CA LEU A 129 7.60 -27.17 -27.64
C LEU A 129 7.79 -28.15 -28.81
N ASP A 130 7.22 -27.86 -29.98
CA ASP A 130 7.37 -28.70 -31.18
C ASP A 130 8.85 -28.85 -31.56
N GLU A 131 9.64 -27.76 -31.53
CA GLU A 131 11.08 -27.80 -31.79
C GLU A 131 11.85 -28.64 -30.75
N TYR A 132 11.48 -28.56 -29.47
CA TYR A 132 12.08 -29.41 -28.44
C TYR A 132 11.74 -30.89 -28.62
N LEU A 133 10.51 -31.20 -29.02
CA LEU A 133 10.10 -32.58 -29.31
C LEU A 133 10.85 -33.13 -30.53
N ILE A 134 11.03 -32.33 -31.59
CA ILE A 134 11.87 -32.68 -32.74
C ILE A 134 13.31 -32.94 -32.27
N ALA A 135 13.90 -32.05 -31.47
CA ALA A 135 15.25 -32.22 -30.97
C ALA A 135 15.42 -33.49 -30.12
N LYS A 136 14.42 -33.84 -29.31
CA LYS A 136 14.39 -35.07 -28.53
C LYS A 136 14.37 -36.30 -29.43
N GLU A 137 13.53 -36.31 -30.46
CA GLU A 137 13.44 -37.41 -31.43
C GLU A 137 14.76 -37.58 -32.22
N MET A 138 15.44 -36.47 -32.52
CA MET A 138 16.78 -36.46 -33.13
C MET A 138 17.91 -36.89 -32.16
N GLY A 139 17.57 -37.28 -30.93
CA GLY A 139 18.50 -37.87 -29.97
C GLY A 139 19.08 -36.90 -28.94
N SER A 140 18.58 -35.66 -28.85
CA SER A 140 19.00 -34.72 -27.81
C SER A 140 18.44 -35.12 -26.44
N LYS A 141 19.33 -35.30 -25.45
CA LYS A 141 18.97 -35.62 -24.06
C LYS A 141 18.86 -34.39 -23.16
N SER A 142 19.18 -33.21 -23.68
CA SER A 142 19.26 -31.97 -22.89
C SER A 142 17.96 -31.18 -22.85
N VAL A 143 16.86 -31.72 -23.38
CA VAL A 143 15.59 -30.99 -23.59
C VAL A 143 14.42 -31.52 -22.76
N ASP A 144 14.60 -32.63 -22.03
CA ASP A 144 13.52 -33.28 -21.29
C ASP A 144 12.91 -32.42 -20.19
N LYS A 145 13.73 -31.58 -19.53
CA LYS A 145 13.27 -30.69 -18.46
C LYS A 145 12.43 -29.55 -19.03
N GLU A 146 12.85 -29.00 -20.15
CA GLU A 146 12.24 -27.90 -20.88
C GLU A 146 10.89 -28.33 -21.44
N ILE A 147 10.82 -29.53 -22.06
CA ILE A 147 9.56 -30.13 -22.53
C ILE A 147 8.56 -30.22 -21.38
N LYS A 148 8.95 -30.82 -20.24
CA LYS A 148 8.05 -31.00 -19.10
C LYS A 148 7.54 -29.66 -18.54
N ALA A 149 8.42 -28.65 -18.47
CA ALA A 149 8.05 -27.32 -17.99
C ALA A 149 7.06 -26.62 -18.94
N LEU A 150 7.30 -26.69 -20.26
CA LEU A 150 6.44 -26.11 -21.28
C LEU A 150 5.09 -26.80 -21.37
N GLU A 151 5.04 -28.13 -21.30
CA GLU A 151 3.79 -28.88 -21.24
C GLU A 151 2.95 -28.48 -20.03
N SER A 152 3.58 -28.38 -18.85
CA SER A 152 2.89 -27.98 -17.61
C SER A 152 2.35 -26.55 -17.69
N TRP A 153 3.12 -25.63 -18.29
CA TRP A 153 2.70 -24.25 -18.49
C TRP A 153 1.56 -24.16 -19.52
N LEU A 154 1.67 -24.87 -20.65
CA LEU A 154 0.64 -24.88 -21.69
C LEU A 154 -0.67 -25.55 -21.24
N ASP A 155 -0.63 -26.52 -20.33
CA ASP A 155 -1.85 -27.09 -19.74
C ASP A 155 -2.56 -26.07 -18.82
N ALA A 156 -1.78 -25.36 -18.00
CA ALA A 156 -2.31 -24.35 -17.08
C ALA A 156 -2.87 -23.10 -17.80
N PHE A 157 -2.22 -22.65 -18.87
CA PHE A 157 -2.50 -21.35 -19.49
C PHE A 157 -2.98 -21.43 -20.95
N GLY A 158 -2.85 -22.59 -21.61
CA GLY A 158 -3.19 -22.77 -23.02
C GLY A 158 -4.66 -23.07 -23.32
N GLN A 159 -5.52 -23.14 -22.29
CA GLN A 159 -6.96 -23.32 -22.46
C GLN A 159 -7.66 -21.98 -22.75
N PRO A 160 -8.51 -21.90 -23.79
CA PRO A 160 -9.29 -20.70 -24.07
C PRO A 160 -10.27 -20.41 -22.92
N GLU A 161 -10.51 -19.13 -22.65
CA GLU A 161 -11.30 -18.63 -21.50
C GLU A 161 -12.68 -19.29 -21.37
N LYS A 162 -13.31 -19.64 -22.50
CA LYS A 162 -14.62 -20.32 -22.55
C LYS A 162 -14.63 -21.73 -21.94
N GLU A 163 -13.50 -22.43 -21.91
CA GLU A 163 -13.39 -23.78 -21.34
C GLU A 163 -13.10 -23.76 -19.83
N VAL A 164 -12.45 -22.70 -19.34
CA VAL A 164 -12.11 -22.56 -17.91
C VAL A 164 -13.32 -22.16 -17.08
N GLU A 165 -14.13 -21.19 -17.56
CA GLU A 165 -15.39 -20.82 -16.89
C GLU A 165 -16.38 -21.99 -16.82
N GLN A 166 -16.42 -22.85 -17.85
CA GLN A 166 -17.26 -24.04 -17.86
C GLN A 166 -16.78 -25.12 -16.88
N LYS A 167 -15.47 -25.24 -16.63
CA LYS A 167 -14.92 -26.19 -15.66
C LYS A 167 -15.11 -25.71 -14.22
N GLU A 168 -14.87 -24.43 -13.92
CA GLU A 168 -15.07 -23.85 -12.59
C GLU A 168 -16.56 -23.93 -12.19
N HIS A 169 -17.46 -23.54 -13.09
CA HIS A 169 -18.91 -23.56 -12.79
C HIS A 169 -19.49 -24.99 -12.69
N LYS A 170 -18.81 -26.00 -13.26
CA LYS A 170 -19.15 -27.41 -13.10
C LYS A 170 -18.60 -28.01 -11.80
N SER A 171 -17.48 -27.48 -11.29
CA SER A 171 -16.90 -27.86 -10.01
C SER A 171 -17.74 -27.34 -8.84
N GLU A 172 -18.14 -26.06 -8.88
CA GLU A 172 -18.99 -25.44 -7.84
C GLU A 172 -20.34 -26.15 -7.69
N LYS A 173 -20.98 -26.53 -8.81
CA LYS A 173 -22.24 -27.30 -8.80
C LYS A 173 -22.11 -28.72 -8.24
N LYS A 174 -20.89 -29.24 -8.11
CA LYS A 174 -20.65 -30.59 -7.60
C LYS A 174 -20.42 -30.56 -6.08
N GLU A 175 -19.85 -29.49 -5.55
CA GLU A 175 -19.68 -29.27 -4.11
C GLU A 175 -20.99 -28.87 -3.40
N GLU A 176 -21.94 -28.22 -4.08
CA GLU A 176 -23.28 -27.93 -3.52
C GLU A 176 -24.22 -29.16 -3.45
N LYS A 177 -23.80 -30.33 -3.93
CA LYS A 177 -24.60 -31.56 -3.98
C LYS A 177 -24.10 -32.69 -3.08
N GLU A 178 -23.06 -32.45 -2.28
CA GLU A 178 -22.60 -33.33 -1.19
C GLU A 178 -23.00 -32.76 0.17
#